data_AF-A0A923P4Y1-F1
#
_entry.id   AF-A0A923P4Y1-F1
#
_cell.length_a   1.000
_cell.length_b   1.000
_cell.length_c   1.000
_cell.angle_alpha   90.00
_cell.angle_beta   90.00
_cell.angle_gamma   90.00
#
_symmetry.space_group_name_H-M   'P 1'
#
loop_
_entity.id
_entity.type
_entity.pdbx_description
1 polymer ?
#
loop_
_entity_poly.entity_id
_entity_poly.type
_entity_poly.pdbx_seq_one_letter_code
_entity_poly.pdbx_strand_id
1 'polypeptide(L)'
;ALLDRGFHAPTTYFPLLVPECLLIEPTETECREELDGFIAAMLEIRDLARSDAAEVKAAPRRTPVRRLDDVRAAKDLDLTWQSKPRPPAGA
;
A
#
# COMPACT_ATOMS: atom_id res chain seq x y z
N ALA A 1 -4.12 3.64 1.69
CA ALA A 1 -5.49 4.20 1.65
C ALA A 1 -6.37 3.52 0.59
N LEU A 2 -5.87 3.30 -0.64
CA LEU A 2 -6.59 2.51 -1.67
C LEU A 2 -6.95 1.09 -1.21
N LEU A 3 -6.01 0.40 -0.55
CA LEU A 3 -6.23 -0.95 0.00
C LEU A 3 -7.42 -1.02 0.97
N ASP A 4 -7.64 0.01 1.79
CA ASP A 4 -8.78 0.06 2.72
C ASP A 4 -10.13 0.28 2.00
N ARG A 5 -10.08 0.76 0.76
CA ARG A 5 -11.22 0.95 -0.16
C ARG A 5 -11.39 -0.22 -1.14
N GLY A 6 -10.65 -1.31 -0.96
CA GLY A 6 -10.77 -2.51 -1.79
C GLY A 6 -10.02 -2.46 -3.12
N PHE A 7 -9.24 -1.40 -3.38
CA PHE A 7 -8.44 -1.29 -4.60
C PHE A 7 -6.98 -1.66 -4.34
N HIS A 8 -6.39 -2.45 -5.24
CA HIS A 8 -4.95 -2.61 -5.30
C HIS A 8 -4.29 -1.27 -5.68
N ALA A 9 -3.09 -1.01 -5.16
CA ALA A 9 -2.37 0.19 -5.54
C ALA A 9 -1.88 0.09 -7.00
N PRO A 10 -1.91 1.17 -7.78
CA PRO A 10 -1.25 1.18 -9.08
C PRO A 10 0.27 1.06 -8.91
N THR A 11 0.99 0.97 -10.02
CA THR A 11 2.45 1.06 -9.99
C THR A 11 2.85 2.41 -9.38
N THR A 12 3.66 2.36 -8.32
CA THR A 12 4.13 3.56 -7.62
C THR A 12 5.60 3.81 -7.92
N TYR A 13 6.03 5.07 -7.91
CA TYR A 13 7.43 5.49 -8.08
C TYR A 13 8.08 5.10 -9.43
N PHE A 14 7.30 4.75 -10.45
CA PHE A 14 7.79 4.50 -11.80
C PHE A 14 6.87 5.17 -12.85
N PRO A 15 7.41 5.83 -13.89
CA PRO A 15 8.84 6.04 -14.17
C PRO A 15 9.50 6.99 -13.18
N LEU A 16 10.79 6.75 -12.88
CA LEU A 16 11.56 7.49 -11.86
C LEU A 16 11.68 9.00 -12.13
N LEU A 17 11.45 9.45 -13.36
CA LEU A 17 11.50 10.86 -13.75
C LEU A 17 10.27 11.66 -13.29
N VAL A 18 9.22 11.00 -12.82
CA VAL A 18 8.01 11.64 -12.27
C VAL A 18 8.02 11.47 -10.75
N PRO A 19 8.21 12.54 -9.96
CA PRO A 19 8.16 12.46 -8.50
C PRO A 19 6.79 12.00 -7.99
N GLU A 20 6.78 11.15 -6.97
CA GLU A 20 5.56 10.58 -6.36
C GLU A 20 4.58 9.98 -7.39
N CYS A 21 5.11 9.38 -8.45
CA CYS A 21 4.30 8.87 -9.56
C CYS A 21 3.33 7.77 -9.13
N LEU A 22 2.10 7.87 -9.63
CA LEU A 22 1.14 6.79 -9.70
C LEU A 22 0.88 6.49 -11.19
N LEU A 23 1.46 5.39 -11.69
CA LEU A 23 1.23 4.92 -13.06
C LEU A 23 0.06 3.93 -13.04
N ILE A 24 -1.07 4.39 -13.60
CA ILE A 24 -2.35 3.67 -13.59
C ILE A 24 -2.61 3.09 -14.97
N GLU A 25 -2.78 1.77 -15.04
CA GLU A 25 -3.14 1.04 -16.25
C GLU A 25 -4.36 0.17 -15.93
N PRO A 26 -5.58 0.54 -16.40
CA PRO A 26 -6.77 -0.27 -16.16
C PRO A 26 -6.86 -1.50 -17.05
N THR A 27 -6.27 -1.48 -18.25
CA THR A 27 -6.50 -2.45 -19.34
C THR A 27 -7.93 -2.41 -19.91
N GLU A 28 -8.16 -3.09 -21.03
CA GLU A 28 -9.41 -3.06 -21.77
C GLU A 28 -10.52 -3.94 -21.19
N THR A 29 -10.20 -4.83 -20.24
CA THR A 29 -11.18 -5.76 -19.67
C THR A 29 -11.97 -5.17 -18.52
N GLU A 30 -11.53 -4.05 -17.95
CA GLU A 30 -12.22 -3.38 -16.86
C GLU A 30 -13.47 -2.66 -17.37
N CYS A 31 -14.59 -2.86 -16.67
CA CYS A 31 -15.83 -2.17 -16.99
C CYS A 31 -15.78 -0.71 -16.52
N ARG A 32 -16.66 0.12 -17.09
CA ARG A 32 -16.74 1.53 -16.74
C ARG A 32 -17.05 1.73 -15.26
N GLU A 33 -17.90 0.88 -14.70
CA GLU A 33 -18.31 0.93 -13.29
C GLU A 33 -17.10 0.76 -12.34
N GLU A 34 -16.17 -0.15 -12.67
CA GLU A 34 -14.93 -0.35 -11.92
C GLU A 34 -14.00 0.87 -12.00
N LEU A 35 -13.89 1.48 -13.19
CA LEU A 35 -13.11 2.72 -13.38
C LEU A 35 -13.68 3.88 -12.57
N ASP A 36 -15.00 4.06 -12.63
CA ASP A 36 -15.72 5.09 -11.88
C ASP A 36 -15.54 4.87 -10.36
N GLY A 37 -15.56 3.61 -9.90
CA GLY A 37 -15.26 3.24 -8.52
C GLY A 37 -13.83 3.59 -8.09
N PHE A 38 -12.82 3.30 -8.92
CA PHE A 38 -11.43 3.66 -8.64
C PHE A 38 -11.25 5.18 -8.58
N ILE A 39 -11.87 5.92 -9.50
CA ILE A 39 -11.84 7.40 -9.52
C ILE A 39 -12.47 7.96 -8.25
N ALA A 40 -13.63 7.44 -7.83
CA ALA A 40 -14.29 7.85 -6.61
C ALA A 40 -13.39 7.64 -5.38
N ALA A 41 -12.76 6.46 -5.26
CA ALA A 41 -11.81 6.17 -4.20
C ALA A 41 -10.62 7.15 -4.19
N MET A 42 -10.07 7.50 -5.36
CA MET A 42 -8.98 8.47 -5.49
C MET A 42 -9.39 9.88 -5.07
N LEU A 43 -10.60 10.33 -5.45
CA LEU A 43 -11.15 11.63 -5.05
C LEU A 43 -11.34 11.71 -3.54
N GLU A 44 -11.91 10.67 -2.91
CA GLU A 44 -12.05 10.61 -1.47
C GLU A 44 -10.69 10.63 -0.75
N ILE A 45 -9.69 9.91 -1.26
CA ILE A 45 -8.34 9.90 -0.69
C ILE A 45 -7.71 11.29 -0.81
N ARG A 46 -7.88 11.98 -1.95
CA ARG A 46 -7.41 13.35 -2.14
C ARG A 46 -8.04 14.30 -1.12
N ASP A 47 -9.35 14.20 -0.93
CA ASP A 47 -10.07 15.08 0.00
C ASP A 47 -9.67 14.78 1.45
N LEU A 48 -9.52 13.51 1.79
CA LEU A 48 -8.99 13.08 3.10
C LEU A 48 -7.54 13.53 3.32
N ALA A 49 -6.68 13.46 2.31
CA ALA A 49 -5.30 13.94 2.43
C ALA A 49 -5.23 15.45 2.71
N ARG A 50 -6.23 16.21 2.24
CA ARG A 50 -6.33 17.66 2.47
C ARG A 50 -6.92 17.99 3.84
N SER A 51 -7.88 17.22 4.33
CA SER A 51 -8.54 17.46 5.62
C SER A 51 -7.81 16.81 6.81
N ASP A 52 -7.32 15.58 6.65
CA ASP A 52 -6.57 14.82 7.64
C ASP A 52 -5.55 13.88 6.97
N ALA A 53 -4.36 14.43 6.72
CA ALA A 53 -3.25 13.66 6.16
C ALA A 53 -2.75 12.53 7.07
N ALA A 54 -2.97 12.61 8.39
CA ALA A 54 -2.56 11.55 9.31
C ALA A 54 -3.38 10.28 9.05
N GLU A 55 -4.66 10.43 8.67
CA GLU A 55 -5.52 9.30 8.35
C GLU A 55 -4.98 8.49 7.17
N VAL A 56 -4.57 9.19 6.10
CA VAL A 56 -4.00 8.58 4.89
C VAL A 56 -2.67 7.88 5.19
N LYS A 57 -1.80 8.51 6.00
CA LYS A 57 -0.49 7.96 6.38
C LYS A 57 -0.59 6.72 7.26
N ALA A 58 -1.65 6.61 8.07
CA ALA A 58 -1.91 5.46 8.93
C ALA A 58 -2.51 4.24 8.21
N ALA A 59 -2.89 4.39 6.94
CA ALA A 59 -3.42 3.30 6.13
C ALA A 59 -2.31 2.31 5.69
N PRO A 60 -2.61 1.01 5.49
CA PRO A 60 -3.94 0.40 5.62
C PRO A 60 -4.31 0.02 7.07
N ARG A 61 -5.61 0.02 7.38
CA ARG A 61 -6.16 -0.36 8.70
C ARG A 61 -7.13 -1.53 8.68
N ARG A 62 -7.74 -1.82 7.52
CA ARG A 62 -8.78 -2.85 7.36
C ARG A 62 -8.23 -4.16 6.79
N THR A 63 -7.01 -4.14 6.28
CA THR A 63 -6.31 -5.33 5.78
C THR A 63 -5.91 -6.26 6.94
N PRO A 64 -5.74 -7.58 6.70
CA PRO A 64 -5.39 -8.55 7.74
C PRO A 64 -4.11 -8.21 8.51
N VAL A 65 -3.16 -7.55 7.85
CA VAL A 65 -1.95 -6.98 8.44
C VAL A 65 -1.84 -5.50 8.05
N ARG A 66 -1.15 -4.72 8.87
CA ARG A 66 -0.88 -3.29 8.62
C ARG A 66 0.44 -3.11 7.86
N ARG A 67 0.90 -1.86 7.75
CA ARG A 67 2.23 -1.55 7.21
C ARG A 67 3.29 -2.34 7.96
N LEU A 68 4.09 -3.09 7.22
CA LEU A 68 5.18 -3.90 7.75
C LEU A 68 6.37 -3.01 8.10
N ASP A 69 7.20 -3.50 9.02
CA ASP A 69 8.46 -2.86 9.38
C ASP A 69 9.55 -3.35 8.43
N ASP A 70 9.64 -2.70 7.27
CA ASP A 70 10.59 -3.05 6.21
C ASP A 70 12.05 -2.82 6.66
N VAL A 71 12.26 -1.87 7.58
CA VAL A 71 13.60 -1.58 8.13
C VAL A 71 14.07 -2.74 8.99
N ARG A 72 13.21 -3.23 9.89
CA ARG A 72 13.54 -4.41 10.70
C ARG A 72 13.68 -5.65 9.84
N ALA A 73 12.78 -5.86 8.88
CA ALA A 73 12.86 -7.00 7.97
C ALA A 73 14.20 -7.03 7.20
N ALA A 74 14.71 -5.87 6.77
CA ALA A 74 16.00 -5.77 6.07
C ALA A 74 17.22 -5.94 7.00
N LYS A 75 17.12 -5.57 8.28
CA LYS A 75 18.23 -5.66 9.25
C LYS A 75 18.31 -7.01 9.97
N ASP A 76 17.16 -7.59 10.32
CA ASP A 76 17.03 -8.81 11.13
C ASP A 76 16.37 -9.93 10.32
N LEU A 77 17.01 -10.35 9.22
CA LEU A 77 16.45 -11.27 8.23
C LEU A 77 15.97 -12.59 8.86
N ASP A 78 14.69 -12.90 8.68
CA ASP A 78 14.07 -14.19 9.01
C ASP A 78 13.53 -14.81 7.71
N LEU A 79 14.33 -15.69 7.10
CA LEU A 79 14.13 -16.13 5.72
C LEU A 79 13.52 -17.53 5.60
N THR A 80 13.50 -18.30 6.68
CA THR A 80 13.03 -19.68 6.67
C THR A 80 12.12 -19.93 7.85
N TRP A 81 11.04 -20.66 7.62
CA TRP A 81 10.21 -21.12 8.71
C TRP A 81 10.97 -22.13 9.58
N GLN A 82 10.84 -21.99 10.90
CA GLN A 82 11.42 -22.90 11.87
C GLN A 82 10.35 -23.31 12.88
N SER A 83 10.35 -24.58 13.27
CA SER A 83 9.40 -25.09 14.29
C SER A 83 9.70 -24.55 15.70
N LYS A 84 10.92 -24.06 15.92
CA LYS A 84 11.34 -23.40 17.17
C LYS A 84 11.60 -21.92 16.89
N PRO A 85 11.19 -21.00 17.80
CA PRO A 85 11.51 -19.58 17.65
C PRO A 85 13.01 -19.37 17.60
N ARG A 86 13.48 -18.58 16.63
CA ARG A 86 14.89 -18.15 16.59
C ARG A 86 15.16 -17.22 17.78
N PRO A 87 16.25 -17.40 18.53
CA PRO A 87 16.65 -16.42 19.54
C PRO A 87 16.91 -15.06 18.87
N PRO A 88 16.70 -13.94 19.59
CA PRO A 88 16.98 -12.61 19.05
C PRO A 88 18.44 -12.50 18.60
N ALA A 89 18.67 -11.79 17.49
CA ALA A 89 20.01 -11.56 16.98
C ALA A 89 20.84 -10.78 18.02
N GLY A 90 21.97 -11.36 18.46
CA GLY A 90 22.89 -10.73 19.41
C GLY A 90 22.86 -11.27 20.86
N ALA A 91 22.23 -12.42 21.11
CA ALA A 91 22.43 -13.23 22.31
C ALA A 91 23.56 -14.25 22.13
#